data_AF-A0A1F6W6Q3-F1
#
_entry.id   AF-A0A1F6W6Q3-F1
#
_cell.length_a   1.000
_cell.length_b   1.000
_cell.length_c   1.000
_cell.angle_alpha   90.00
_cell.angle_beta   90.00
_cell.angle_gamma   90.00
#
_symmetry.space_group_name_H-M   'P 1'
#
loop_
_entity.id
_entity.type
_entity.pdbx_description
1 polymer ?
#
loop_
_entity_poly.entity_id
_entity_poly.type
_entity_poly.pdbx_seq_one_letter_code
_entity_poly.pdbx_strand_id
1 'polypeptide(L)'
;MNLSSIPILIGLLLNTFASLIMLYPHLRGYGNIDDDYITDMDHEGNYIQKKHVKDKKLGIVGFVLFAVGFAFQTIGVVVSI
;
A
#
# COMPACT_ATOMS: atom_id res chain seq x y z
N MET A 1 19.62 2.75 -23.53
CA MET A 1 18.54 2.03 -22.80
C MET A 1 17.62 1.42 -23.84
N ASN A 2 17.27 0.14 -23.72
CA ASN A 2 16.21 -0.43 -24.56
C ASN A 2 14.87 0.21 -24.16
N LEU A 3 14.05 0.56 -25.15
CA LEU A 3 12.73 1.15 -24.91
C LEU A 3 11.83 0.24 -24.06
N SER A 4 12.03 -1.08 -24.13
CA SER A 4 11.34 -2.06 -23.30
C SER A 4 11.71 -2.00 -21.81
N SER A 5 12.88 -1.45 -21.46
CA SER A 5 13.33 -1.34 -20.07
C SER A 5 12.61 -0.23 -19.30
N ILE A 6 12.11 0.80 -19.98
CA ILE A 6 11.42 1.95 -19.38
C ILE A 6 10.12 1.52 -18.64
N PRO A 7 9.17 0.82 -19.28
CA PRO A 7 7.94 0.39 -18.61
C PRO A 7 8.20 -0.60 -17.47
N ILE A 8 9.23 -1.46 -17.60
CA ILE A 8 9.64 -2.38 -16.52
C ILE A 8 10.09 -1.58 -15.29
N LEU A 9 10.91 -0.56 -15.50
CA LEU A 9 11.47 0.27 -14.43
C LEU A 9 10.39 1.13 -13.75
N ILE A 10 9.46 1.68 -14.53
CA ILE A 10 8.27 2.37 -14.01
C ILE A 10 7.42 1.43 -13.16
N GLY A 11 7.14 0.22 -13.65
CA GLY A 11 6.35 -0.76 -12.91
C GLY A 11 7.04 -1.22 -11.61
N LEU A 12 8.38 -1.35 -11.62
CA LEU A 12 9.19 -1.62 -10.42
C LEU A 12 9.08 -0.51 -9.38
N LEU A 13 9.16 0.75 -9.81
CA LEU A 13 8.99 1.90 -8.92
C LEU A 13 7.58 1.92 -8.32
N LEU A 14 6.54 1.72 -9.14
CA LEU A 14 5.15 1.67 -8.68
C LEU A 14 4.93 0.56 -7.64
N ASN A 15 5.47 -0.64 -7.88
CA ASN A 15 5.39 -1.75 -6.93
C ASN A 15 6.16 -1.48 -5.64
N THR A 16 7.30 -0.78 -5.73
CA THR A 16 8.08 -0.36 -4.56
C THR A 16 7.27 0.62 -3.71
N PHE A 17 6.67 1.65 -4.32
CA PHE A 17 5.80 2.58 -3.60
C PHE A 17 4.55 1.89 -3.03
N ALA A 18 3.94 0.96 -3.77
CA ALA A 18 2.82 0.16 -3.31
C ALA A 18 3.16 -0.64 -2.03
N SER A 19 4.34 -1.27 -2.02
CA SER A 19 4.83 -2.01 -0.84
C SER A 19 5.02 -1.11 0.37
N LEU A 20 5.56 0.11 0.20
CA LEU A 20 5.74 1.08 1.27
C LEU A 20 4.38 1.52 1.85
N ILE A 21 3.40 1.79 0.99
CA ILE A 21 2.04 2.16 1.41
C ILE A 21 1.38 1.02 2.19
N MET A 22 1.53 -0.23 1.74
CA MET A 22 0.97 -1.41 2.42
C MET A 22 1.68 -1.73 3.74
N LEU A 23 2.97 -1.41 3.83
CA LEU A 23 3.76 -1.59 5.05
C LEU A 23 3.46 -0.50 6.10
N TYR A 24 3.05 0.69 5.68
CA TYR A 24 2.81 1.82 6.58
C TYR A 24 1.82 1.53 7.73
N PRO A 25 0.63 0.92 7.51
CA PRO A 25 -0.27 0.53 8.61
C PRO A 25 0.38 -0.43 9.60
N HIS A 26 1.21 -1.37 9.12
CA HIS A 26 1.87 -2.37 9.96
C HIS A 26 2.96 -1.75 10.82
N LEU A 27 3.73 -0.78 10.29
CA LEU A 27 4.74 -0.05 11.06
C LEU A 27 4.10 0.84 12.12
N ARG A 28 2.95 1.44 11.82
CA ARG A 28 2.25 2.33 12.75
C ARG A 28 1.52 1.59 13.88
N GLY A 29 1.10 0.34 13.65
CA GLY A 29 0.43 -0.49 14.66
C GLY A 29 1.30 -0.92 15.85
N TYR A 30 2.64 -0.86 15.72
CA TYR A 30 3.55 -1.28 16.80
C TYR A 30 3.73 -0.25 17.94
N GLY A 31 3.18 0.96 17.80
CA GLY A 31 3.25 2.01 18.85
C GLY A 31 2.11 1.98 19.87
N ASN A 32 1.29 0.93 19.88
CA ASN A 32 -0.07 0.94 20.44
C ASN A 32 -0.22 0.86 21.97
N ILE A 33 0.83 1.13 22.77
CA ILE A 33 0.68 1.20 24.24
C ILE A 33 -0.31 2.34 24.63
N ASP A 34 -0.38 3.42 23.85
CA ASP A 34 -1.32 4.54 24.08
C ASP A 34 -2.71 4.33 23.44
N ASP A 35 -2.81 3.52 22.40
CA ASP A 35 -4.07 3.31 21.67
C ASP A 35 -5.06 2.51 22.55
N ASP A 36 -4.58 1.60 23.39
CA ASP A 36 -5.43 0.89 24.37
C ASP A 36 -6.08 1.89 25.35
N TYR A 37 -5.38 2.95 25.74
CA TYR A 37 -5.89 4.00 26.63
C TYR A 37 -6.98 4.87 25.97
N ILE A 38 -6.84 5.13 24.66
CA ILE A 38 -7.87 5.82 23.86
C ILE A 38 -9.07 4.89 23.59
N THR A 39 -8.83 3.59 23.43
CA THR A 39 -9.85 2.59 23.17
C THR A 39 -10.73 2.33 24.40
N ASP A 40 -10.13 2.36 25.60
CA ASP A 40 -10.86 2.23 26.87
C ASP A 40 -11.70 3.49 27.16
N MET A 41 -11.27 4.68 26.69
CA MET A 41 -12.06 5.91 26.79
C MET A 41 -13.17 6.03 25.72
N ASP A 42 -12.96 5.51 24.50
CA ASP A 42 -13.95 5.53 23.42
C ASP A 42 -14.83 4.28 23.43
N HIS A 43 -15.71 4.20 24.44
CA HIS A 43 -16.64 3.07 24.66
C HIS A 43 -17.53 2.73 23.44
N GLU A 44 -17.71 3.66 22.50
CA GLU A 44 -18.51 3.48 21.29
C GLU A 44 -17.73 2.84 20.12
N GLY A 45 -16.41 2.66 20.23
CA GLY A 45 -15.58 2.03 19.20
C GLY A 45 -15.48 2.83 17.89
N ASN A 46 -15.86 4.11 17.91
CA ASN A 46 -15.85 5.00 16.74
C ASN A 46 -14.43 5.23 16.21
N TYR A 47 -13.44 5.34 17.11
CA TYR A 47 -12.02 5.46 16.79
C TYR A 47 -11.50 4.22 16.06
N ILE A 48 -11.86 3.02 16.55
CA ILE A 48 -11.47 1.73 15.94
C ILE A 48 -12.04 1.63 14.52
N GLN A 49 -13.32 1.97 14.31
CA GLN A 49 -13.93 1.93 12.98
C GLN A 49 -13.28 2.94 12.03
N LYS A 50 -13.02 4.18 12.45
CA LYS A 50 -12.37 5.18 11.61
C LYS A 50 -10.94 4.77 11.23
N LYS A 51 -10.17 4.20 12.17
CA LYS A 51 -8.83 3.64 11.92
C LYS A 51 -8.90 2.49 10.92
N HIS A 52 -9.78 1.52 11.14
CA HIS A 52 -9.96 0.37 10.25
C HIS A 52 -10.37 0.79 8.82
N VAL A 53 -11.30 1.75 8.68
CA VAL A 53 -11.70 2.27 7.37
C VAL A 53 -10.54 2.99 6.67
N LYS A 54 -9.72 3.73 7.41
CA LYS A 54 -8.52 4.40 6.87
C LYS A 54 -7.48 3.38 6.39
N ASP A 55 -7.20 2.37 7.20
CA ASP A 55 -6.24 1.31 6.86
C ASP A 55 -6.72 0.48 5.67
N LYS A 56 -8.03 0.19 5.60
CA LYS A 56 -8.66 -0.46 4.44
C LYS A 56 -8.51 0.37 3.17
N LYS A 57 -8.72 1.69 3.24
CA LYS A 57 -8.52 2.59 2.09
C LYS A 57 -7.06 2.59 1.64
N LEU A 58 -6.11 2.65 2.57
CA LEU A 58 -4.68 2.56 2.25
C LEU A 58 -4.32 1.22 1.60
N GLY A 59 -4.87 0.12 2.10
CA GLY A 59 -4.71 -1.21 1.51
C GLY A 59 -5.25 -1.29 0.09
N ILE A 60 -6.44 -0.73 -0.18
CA ILE A 60 -7.00 -0.66 -1.54
C ILE A 60 -6.09 0.15 -2.46
N VAL A 61 -5.62 1.31 -2.02
CA VAL A 61 -4.71 2.16 -2.83
C VAL A 61 -3.40 1.41 -3.13
N GLY A 62 -2.80 0.77 -2.14
CA GLY A 62 -1.59 -0.04 -2.33
C GLY A 62 -1.81 -1.21 -3.29
N PHE A 63 -2.94 -1.91 -3.17
CA PHE A 63 -3.28 -3.02 -4.06
C PHE A 63 -3.49 -2.56 -5.52
N VAL A 64 -4.18 -1.45 -5.72
CA VAL A 64 -4.37 -0.86 -7.06
C VAL A 64 -3.03 -0.47 -7.67
N LEU A 65 -2.13 0.15 -6.89
CA LEU A 65 -0.77 0.48 -7.35
C LEU A 65 0.03 -0.78 -7.74
N PHE A 66 -0.08 -1.87 -6.99
CA PHE A 66 0.54 -3.15 -7.36
C PHE A 66 0.00 -3.69 -8.68
N ALA A 67 -1.33 -3.66 -8.87
CA ALA A 67 -1.94 -4.13 -10.12
C ALA A 67 -1.47 -3.32 -11.33
N VAL A 68 -1.39 -1.99 -11.19
CA VAL A 68 -0.90 -1.10 -12.24
C VAL A 68 0.59 -1.33 -12.51
N GLY A 69 1.42 -1.41 -11.46
CA GLY A 69 2.86 -1.67 -11.60
C GLY A 69 3.14 -3.02 -12.27
N PHE A 70 2.40 -4.07 -11.91
CA PHE A 70 2.48 -5.38 -12.55
C PHE A 70 2.07 -5.34 -14.03
N ALA A 71 1.01 -4.58 -14.39
CA ALA A 71 0.61 -4.40 -15.78
C ALA A 71 1.72 -3.74 -16.62
N PHE A 72 2.34 -2.68 -16.10
CA PHE A 72 3.47 -2.02 -16.76
C PHE A 72 4.66 -2.95 -16.96
N GLN A 73 5.01 -3.76 -15.95
CA GLN A 73 6.06 -4.77 -16.07
C GLN A 73 5.73 -5.82 -17.13
N THR A 74 4.49 -6.31 -17.14
CA THR A 74 4.04 -7.32 -18.11
C THR A 74 4.13 -6.79 -19.53
N ILE A 75 3.64 -5.56 -19.77
CA ILE A 75 3.77 -4.90 -21.08
C ILE A 75 5.24 -4.75 -21.47
N GLY A 76 6.09 -4.32 -20.53
CA GLY A 76 7.51 -4.17 -20.79
C GLY A 76 8.22 -5.48 -21.15
N VAL A 77 7.87 -6.58 -20.47
CA VAL A 77 8.39 -7.92 -20.78
C VAL A 77 7.90 -8.39 -22.15
N VAL A 78 6.60 -8.25 -22.45
CA VAL A 78 6.03 -8.65 -23.75
C VAL A 78 6.65 -7.87 -24.91
N VAL A 79 6.90 -6.57 -24.74
CA VAL A 79 7.56 -5.72 -25.74
C VAL A 79 9.06 -6.02 -25.87
N SER A 80 9.66 -6.62 -24.83
CA SER A 80 11.08 -6.99 -24.83
C SER A 80 11.38 -8.36 -25.44
N ILE A 81 10.38 -9.22 -25.56
CA ILE A 81 10.43 -10.54 -26.22
C ILE A 81 10.32 -10.32 -27.73
#